data_AF-A0A382JV85-F1
#
_entry.id   AF-A0A382JV85-F1
#
_cell.length_a   1.000
_cell.length_b   1.000
_cell.length_c   1.000
_cell.angle_alpha   90.00
_cell.angle_beta   90.00
_cell.angle_gamma   90.00
#
_symmetry.space_group_name_H-M   'P 1'
#
loop_
_entity.id
_entity.type
_entity.pdbx_description
1 polymer ?
#
loop_
_entity_poly.entity_id
_entity_poly.type
_entity_poly.pdbx_seq_one_letter_code
_entity_poly.pdbx_strand_id
1 'polypeptide(L)' 'MAERKFPKRLYKDVSVISIDEGYGIALDGNVLKTPAATVLFTECLPLIEAVAMEWEG' A
#
# COMPACT_ATOMS: atom_id res chain seq x y z
N MET A 1 14.85 -23.74 12.48
CA MET A 1 14.56 -22.36 12.02
C MET A 1 13.25 -21.95 12.69
N ALA A 2 13.21 -20.83 13.40
CA ALA A 2 11.96 -20.38 14.04
C ALA A 2 10.92 -20.07 12.97
N GLU A 3 9.69 -20.56 13.13
CA GLU A 3 8.55 -20.21 12.27
C GLU A 3 8.39 -18.68 12.26
N ARG A 4 8.70 -18.05 11.13
CA ARG A 4 8.44 -16.62 10.94
C ARG A 4 6.95 -16.46 10.68
N LYS A 5 6.17 -16.34 11.74
CA LYS A 5 4.73 -16.11 11.67
C LYS A 5 4.51 -14.74 11.04
N PHE A 6 4.03 -14.71 9.80
CA PHE A 6 3.63 -13.45 9.17
C PHE A 6 2.52 -12.82 10.01
N PRO A 7 2.57 -11.50 10.24
CA PRO A 7 1.51 -10.82 10.96
C PRO A 7 0.19 -11.03 10.21
N LYS A 8 -0.89 -11.26 10.96
CA LYS A 8 -2.23 -11.24 10.40
C LYS A 8 -2.47 -9.86 9.78
N ARG A 9 -3.23 -9.79 8.68
CA ARG A 9 -3.66 -8.53 8.07
C ARG A 9 -4.18 -7.57 9.15
N LEU A 10 -3.56 -6.38 9.22
CA LEU A 10 -3.81 -5.36 10.26
C LEU A 10 -4.76 -4.25 9.79
N TYR A 11 -5.13 -4.25 8.51
CA TYR A 11 -5.97 -3.25 7.88
C TYR A 11 -7.21 -3.90 7.26
N LYS A 12 -8.29 -3.13 7.08
CA LYS A 12 -9.53 -3.61 6.47
C LYS A 12 -9.69 -3.08 5.05
N ASP A 13 -9.54 -1.78 4.89
CA ASP A 13 -9.79 -1.05 3.66
C ASP A 13 -8.46 -0.68 2.98
N VAL A 14 -8.45 -0.79 1.65
CA VAL A 14 -7.35 -0.36 0.79
C VAL A 14 -7.92 0.70 -0.14
N SER A 15 -7.21 1.81 -0.33
CA SER A 15 -7.68 2.90 -1.18
C SER A 15 -6.54 3.50 -1.97
N VAL A 16 -6.79 3.75 -3.26
CA VAL A 16 -5.91 4.57 -4.08
C VAL A 16 -6.15 6.04 -3.72
N ILE A 17 -5.07 6.77 -3.47
CA ILE A 17 -5.09 8.19 -3.11
C ILE A 17 -4.22 8.99 -4.07
N SER A 18 -4.63 10.21 -4.38
CA SER A 18 -3.79 11.18 -5.08
C SER A 18 -2.83 11.84 -4.09
N ILE A 19 -1.55 11.90 -4.41
CA ILE A 19 -0.52 12.57 -3.61
C ILE A 19 0.25 13.48 -4.56
N ASP A 20 0.21 14.79 -4.34
CA ASP A 20 0.88 15.79 -5.19
C ASP A 20 0.62 15.56 -6.70
N GLU A 21 1.65 15.20 -7.48
CA GLU A 21 1.59 14.99 -8.94
C GLU A 21 1.34 13.53 -9.36
N GLY A 22 0.93 12.65 -8.46
CA GLY A 22 0.65 11.25 -8.79
C GLY A 22 -0.19 10.52 -7.75
N TYR A 23 0.09 9.23 -7.55
CA TYR A 23 -0.78 8.31 -6.84
C TYR A 23 -0.02 7.44 -5.84
N GLY A 24 -0.73 7.05 -4.78
CA GLY A 24 -0.26 6.12 -3.76
C GLY A 24 -1.41 5.29 -3.21
N ILE A 25 -1.13 4.50 -2.18
CA ILE A 25 -2.11 3.64 -1.51
C ILE A 25 -2.24 4.06 -0.05
N ALA A 26 -3.45 4.03 0.47
CA ALA A 26 -3.75 4.13 1.89
C ALA A 26 -4.37 2.82 2.39
N LEU A 27 -3.93 2.39 3.58
CA LEU A 27 -4.49 1.26 4.32
C LEU A 27 -5.23 1.81 5.55
N ASP A 28 -6.54 1.64 5.61
CA ASP A 28 -7.41 2.28 6.62
C ASP A 28 -7.15 3.80 6.74
N GLY A 29 -6.91 4.47 5.62
CA GLY A 29 -6.57 5.91 5.57
C GLY A 29 -5.12 6.26 5.90
N ASN A 30 -4.27 5.29 6.25
CA ASN A 30 -2.84 5.51 6.47
C ASN A 30 -2.04 5.30 5.19
N VAL A 31 -1.30 6.32 4.76
CA VAL A 31 -0.45 6.25 3.56
C VAL A 31 0.57 5.13 3.70
N LEU A 32 0.58 4.23 2.72
CA LEU A 32 1.51 3.12 2.63
C LEU A 32 2.93 3.64 2.40
N LYS A 33 3.86 3.10 3.18
CA LYS A 33 5.28 3.39 3.07
C LYS A 33 6.05 2.14 2.69
N THR A 34 7.11 2.34 1.93
CA THR A 34 8.12 1.34 1.65
C THR A 34 8.89 0.96 2.93
N PRO A 35 9.61 -0.17 2.96
CA PRO A 35 10.46 -0.52 4.09
C PRO A 35 11.53 0.53 4.45
N ALA A 36 11.91 1.39 3.49
CA ALA A 36 12.80 2.53 3.72
C ALA A 36 12.10 3.75 4.34
N ALA A 37 10.86 3.61 4.80
CA ALA A 37 10.01 4.67 5.37
C ALA A 37 9.62 5.80 4.40
N THR A 38 9.85 5.62 3.10
CA THR A 38 9.41 6.55 2.05
C THR A 38 7.99 6.21 1.59
N VAL A 39 7.18 7.21 1.28
CA VAL A 39 5.84 7.00 0.68
C VAL A 39 5.95 6.20 -0.62
N LEU A 40 5.11 5.17 -0.77
CA LEU A 40 4.98 4.47 -2.05
C LEU A 40 4.17 5.34 -3.01
N PHE A 41 4.83 5.84 -4.05
CA PHE A 41 4.28 6.82 -4.98
C PHE A 41 4.72 6.53 -6.42
N THR A 42 3.82 6.77 -7.38
CA THR A 42 4.13 6.85 -8.81
C THR A 42 3.08 7.68 -9.54
N GLU A 43 3.46 8.28 -10.66
CA GLU A 43 2.55 9.00 -11.57
C GLU A 43 1.65 8.06 -12.39
N CYS A 44 1.94 6.75 -12.38
CA CYS A 44 1.20 5.75 -13.13
C CYS A 44 0.02 5.19 -12.30
N LEU A 45 -1.19 5.73 -12.52
CA LEU A 45 -2.41 5.27 -11.85
C LEU A 45 -2.66 3.76 -12.01
N PRO A 46 -2.59 3.14 -13.21
CA PRO A 46 -2.84 1.71 -13.37
C PRO A 46 -1.88 0.83 -12.55
N LEU A 47 -0.65 1.29 -12.31
CA LEU A 47 0.31 0.57 -11.48
C LEU A 47 -0.13 0.61 -10.01
N ILE A 48 -0.58 1.76 -9.51
CA ILE A 48 -1.08 1.88 -8.13
C ILE A 48 -2.37 1.10 -7.91
N GLU A 49 -3.28 1.08 -8.89
CA GLU A 49 -4.49 0.26 -8.84
C GLU A 49 -4.16 -1.24 -8.77
N ALA A 50 -3.22 -1.71 -9.60
CA ALA A 50 -2.76 -3.11 -9.56
C ALA A 50 -2.16 -3.46 -8.20
N VAL A 51 -1.32 -2.58 -7.64
CA VAL A 51 -0.77 -2.79 -6.29
C VAL A 51 -1.90 -2.77 -5.25
N ALA A 52 -2.87 -1.86 -5.32
CA ALA A 52 -4.00 -1.86 -4.37
C ALA A 52 -4.78 -3.18 -4.39
N MET A 53 -5.00 -3.77 -5.57
CA MET A 53 -5.62 -5.09 -5.72
C MET A 53 -4.81 -6.21 -5.06
N GLU A 54 -3.47 -6.16 -5.13
CA GLU A 54 -2.60 -7.14 -4.44
C GLU A 54 -2.75 -7.07 -2.91
N TRP A 55 -3.06 -5.88 -2.36
CA TRP A 55 -3.27 -5.68 -0.93
C TRP A 55 -4.71 -5.97 -0.48
N GLU A 56 -5.69 -5.95 -1.38
CA GLU A 56 -7.07 -6.34 -1.04
C GLU A 56 -7.25 -7.87 -0.90
N GLY A 57 -6.48 -8.66 -1.67
CA GLY A 57 -6.50 -10.14 -1.65
C GLY A 57 -5.98 -10.77 -0.37
#